data_AF-A0A7X7NT04-F1
#
_entry.id   AF-A0A7X7NT04-F1
#
_cell.length_a   1.000
_cell.length_b   1.000
_cell.length_c   1.000
_cell.angle_alpha   90.00
_cell.angle_beta   90.00
_cell.angle_gamma   90.00
#
_symmetry.space_group_name_H-M   'P 1'
#
loop_
_entity.id
_entity.type
_entity.pdbx_description
1 polymer ?
#
loop_
_entity_poly.entity_id
_entity_poly.type
_entity_poly.pdbx_seq_one_letter_code
_entity_poly.pdbx_strand_id
1 'polypeptide(L)'
;MAQRDGQVSAGQGSAEGLEPGEREQLVYALETRFADHLEAAASEVRAAERELEEAREALASAERAETTRRYQSDPLVFMRASMAEEVDGLERKTTPKKLRASYRFLVDRAAELAAGEVQGYRNDREAAEHQRTRGLEACREAEQRAVANLEAAQAMQERVRVAEQSARDGLAVMVRKIEEAV
;
A
#
# COMPACT_ATOMS: atom_id res chain seq x y z
N MET A 1 12.67 71.19 -31.74
CA MET A 1 13.01 72.20 -30.70
C MET A 1 11.76 72.49 -29.88
N ALA A 2 11.96 72.88 -28.60
CA ALA A 2 11.01 73.05 -27.50
C ALA A 2 10.65 71.74 -26.76
N GLN A 3 11.53 71.26 -25.86
CA GLN A 3 11.59 71.56 -24.41
C GLN A 3 10.36 71.04 -23.63
N ARG A 4 10.53 69.82 -23.08
CA ARG A 4 9.81 69.36 -21.88
C ARG A 4 10.69 69.69 -20.69
N ASP A 5 10.38 70.79 -20.01
CA ASP A 5 10.94 71.10 -18.72
C ASP A 5 10.18 70.36 -17.61
N GLY A 6 10.97 69.60 -16.85
CA GLY A 6 10.91 69.46 -15.40
C GLY A 6 9.56 69.35 -14.70
N GLN A 7 9.23 68.14 -14.26
CA GLN A 7 8.98 67.93 -12.84
C GLN A 7 9.21 66.46 -12.46
N VAL A 8 10.49 66.13 -12.22
CA VAL A 8 10.85 64.97 -11.42
C VAL A 8 10.67 65.39 -9.97
N SER A 9 9.53 65.03 -9.38
CA SER A 9 9.36 65.18 -7.93
C SER A 9 10.16 64.08 -7.24
N ALA A 10 11.42 64.40 -6.96
CA ALA A 10 12.17 63.73 -5.91
C ALA A 10 11.56 64.14 -4.56
N GLY A 11 11.25 63.16 -3.71
CA GLY A 11 10.89 63.43 -2.32
C GLY A 11 9.92 62.43 -1.72
N GLN A 12 10.37 61.19 -1.51
CA GLN A 12 9.96 60.38 -0.37
C GLN A 12 11.06 59.33 -0.14
N GLY A 13 12.16 59.79 0.43
CA GLY A 13 13.12 58.92 1.08
C GLY A 13 12.47 58.33 2.32
N SER A 14 12.50 57.00 2.38
CA SER A 14 12.58 56.16 3.57
C SER A 14 11.66 56.51 4.73
N ALA A 15 10.47 55.89 4.76
CA ALA A 15 10.07 55.26 6.01
C ALA A 15 11.06 54.10 6.22
N GLU A 16 12.12 54.34 7.00
CA GLU A 16 13.22 53.38 7.21
C GLU A 16 12.81 52.25 8.18
N GLY A 17 11.56 52.25 8.65
CA GLY A 17 10.97 51.27 9.57
C GLY A 17 9.76 50.55 8.98
N LEU A 18 9.37 49.44 9.64
CA LEU A 18 8.13 48.72 9.34
C LEU A 18 6.91 49.60 9.62
N GLU A 19 5.94 49.59 8.71
CA GLU A 19 4.66 50.28 8.89
C GLU A 19 3.84 49.62 10.02
N PRO A 20 2.98 50.37 10.72
CA PRO A 20 2.11 49.81 11.75
C PRO A 20 1.26 48.66 11.20
N GLY A 21 1.42 47.45 11.75
CA GLY A 21 0.68 46.26 11.32
C GLY A 21 1.34 45.46 10.18
N GLU A 22 2.45 45.94 9.61
CA GLU A 22 3.15 45.25 8.50
C GLU A 22 3.74 43.91 8.95
N ARG A 23 4.27 43.84 10.18
CA ARG A 23 4.79 42.61 10.76
C ARG A 23 3.73 41.52 10.82
N GLU A 24 2.54 41.84 11.31
CA GLU A 24 1.42 40.92 11.41
C GLU A 24 0.97 40.44 10.02
N GLN A 25 0.96 41.32 9.01
CA GLN A 25 0.65 40.96 7.63
C GLN A 25 1.67 39.99 7.04
N LEU A 26 2.96 40.18 7.33
CA LEU A 26 4.03 39.29 6.85
C LEU A 26 3.95 37.91 7.51
N VAL A 27 3.65 37.84 8.81
CA VAL A 27 3.41 36.57 9.51
C VAL A 27 2.22 35.85 8.88
N TYR A 28 1.09 36.54 8.71
CA TYR A 28 -0.12 35.97 8.10
C TYR A 28 0.14 35.46 6.67
N ALA A 29 0.90 36.22 5.87
CA ALA A 29 1.27 35.80 4.52
C ALA A 29 2.18 34.56 4.50
N LEU A 30 3.06 34.40 5.50
CA LEU A 30 3.88 33.21 5.66
C LEU A 30 3.01 32.01 6.03
N GLU A 31 2.17 32.13 7.04
CA GLU A 31 1.26 31.06 7.49
C GLU A 31 0.35 30.59 6.36
N THR A 32 -0.24 31.52 5.62
CA THR A 32 -1.12 31.23 4.48
C THR A 32 -0.39 30.45 3.38
N ARG A 33 0.88 30.77 3.11
CA ARG A 33 1.68 30.09 2.06
C ARG A 33 2.10 28.69 2.46
N PHE A 34 2.28 28.42 3.75
CA PHE A 34 2.70 27.09 4.25
C PHE A 34 1.54 26.18 4.63
N ALA A 35 0.35 26.72 4.86
CA ALA A 35 -0.83 25.97 5.32
C ALA A 35 -1.10 24.71 4.49
N ASP A 36 -1.21 24.84 3.17
CA ASP A 36 -1.51 23.70 2.27
C ASP A 36 -0.41 22.63 2.31
N HIS A 37 0.85 23.04 2.42
CA HIS A 37 1.98 22.11 2.44
C HIS A 37 2.10 21.36 3.76
N LEU A 38 1.82 22.03 4.88
CA LEU A 38 1.79 21.41 6.21
C LEU A 38 0.63 20.43 6.32
N GLU A 39 -0.55 20.81 5.82
CA GLU A 39 -1.72 19.93 5.82
C GLU A 39 -1.51 18.72 4.91
N ALA A 40 -0.96 18.92 3.70
CA ALA A 40 -0.60 17.82 2.82
C ALA A 40 0.38 16.86 3.49
N ALA A 41 1.46 17.37 4.09
CA ALA A 41 2.45 16.54 4.78
C ALA A 41 1.84 15.78 5.97
N ALA A 42 0.96 16.41 6.75
CA ALA A 42 0.25 15.74 7.84
C ALA A 42 -0.73 14.67 7.32
N SER A 43 -1.39 14.92 6.19
CA SER A 43 -2.28 13.96 5.54
C SER A 43 -1.54 12.71 5.08
N GLU A 44 -0.36 12.87 4.47
CA GLU A 44 0.50 11.75 4.05
C GLU A 44 0.97 10.90 5.24
N VAL A 45 1.35 11.52 6.37
CA VAL A 45 1.70 10.77 7.59
C VAL A 45 0.49 9.95 8.07
N ARG A 46 -0.70 10.56 8.16
CA ARG A 46 -1.91 9.84 8.55
C ARG A 46 -2.26 8.72 7.57
N ALA A 47 -1.96 8.87 6.28
CA ALA A 47 -2.16 7.83 5.28
C ALA A 47 -1.21 6.65 5.52
N ALA A 48 0.09 6.92 5.70
CA ALA A 48 1.08 5.89 5.99
C ALA A 48 0.82 5.17 7.32
N GLU A 49 0.31 5.87 8.34
CA GLU A 49 -0.12 5.26 9.62
C GLU A 49 -1.28 4.26 9.41
N ARG A 50 -2.28 4.63 8.58
CA ARG A 50 -3.39 3.72 8.24
C ARG A 50 -2.89 2.50 7.47
N GLU A 51 -2.02 2.69 6.48
CA GLU A 51 -1.44 1.59 5.72
C GLU A 51 -0.64 0.62 6.61
N LEU A 52 0.09 1.14 7.60
CA LEU A 52 0.81 0.31 8.57
C LEU A 52 -0.14 -0.50 9.44
N GLU A 53 -1.24 0.09 9.90
CA GLU A 53 -2.24 -0.62 10.69
C GLU A 53 -2.91 -1.74 9.87
N GLU A 54 -3.30 -1.44 8.63
CA GLU A 54 -3.87 -2.42 7.70
C GLU A 54 -2.90 -3.59 7.43
N ALA A 55 -1.61 -3.30 7.25
CA ALA A 55 -0.59 -4.32 7.03
C ALA A 55 -0.39 -5.21 8.27
N ARG A 56 -0.42 -4.64 9.48
CA ARG A 56 -0.35 -5.39 10.74
C ARG A 56 -1.55 -6.29 10.94
N GLU A 57 -2.75 -5.79 10.68
CA GLU A 57 -3.98 -6.59 10.74
C GLU A 57 -3.94 -7.76 9.75
N ALA A 58 -3.47 -7.51 8.53
CA ALA A 58 -3.30 -8.54 7.50
C ALA A 58 -2.30 -9.63 7.95
N LEU A 59 -1.15 -9.23 8.50
CA LEU A 59 -0.16 -10.16 9.05
C LEU A 59 -0.73 -10.99 10.19
N ALA A 60 -1.38 -10.36 11.17
CA ALA A 60 -2.00 -11.06 12.29
C ALA A 60 -3.13 -12.01 11.84
N SER A 61 -3.84 -11.67 10.77
CA SER A 61 -4.82 -12.57 10.14
C SER A 61 -4.14 -13.78 9.51
N ALA A 62 -3.08 -13.57 8.74
CA ALA A 62 -2.30 -14.63 8.09
C ALA A 62 -1.66 -15.58 9.13
N GLU A 63 -1.13 -15.06 10.24
CA GLU A 63 -0.56 -15.86 11.33
C GLU A 63 -1.59 -16.77 12.00
N ARG A 64 -2.80 -16.25 12.24
CA ARG A 64 -3.92 -17.04 12.76
C ARG A 64 -4.37 -18.11 11.77
N ALA A 65 -4.41 -17.78 10.48
CA ALA A 65 -4.78 -18.74 9.44
C ALA A 65 -3.79 -19.89 9.36
N GLU A 66 -2.48 -19.60 9.45
CA GLU A 66 -1.45 -20.65 9.41
C GLU A 66 -1.49 -21.52 10.68
N THR A 67 -1.67 -20.91 11.85
CA THR A 67 -1.78 -21.65 13.13
C THR A 67 -3.01 -22.56 13.18
N THR A 68 -4.10 -22.18 12.52
CA THR A 68 -5.36 -22.94 12.49
C THR A 68 -5.44 -23.91 11.30
N ARG A 69 -4.42 -23.93 10.43
CA ARG A 69 -4.36 -24.77 9.23
C ARG A 69 -4.35 -26.24 9.63
N ARG A 70 -5.42 -26.95 9.28
CA ARG A 70 -5.52 -28.40 9.48
C ARG A 70 -4.96 -29.14 8.27
N TYR A 71 -4.35 -30.29 8.54
CA TYR A 71 -4.01 -31.24 7.50
C TYR A 71 -5.27 -31.63 6.72
N GLN A 72 -5.20 -31.52 5.39
CA GLN A 72 -6.20 -32.08 4.47
C GLN A 72 -5.55 -33.23 3.71
N SER A 73 -6.12 -34.42 3.82
CA SER A 73 -5.72 -35.57 3.01
C SER A 73 -6.22 -35.41 1.59
N ASP A 74 -5.44 -35.84 0.60
CA ASP A 74 -5.89 -35.96 -0.79
C ASP A 74 -6.77 -37.21 -0.96
N PRO A 75 -8.10 -37.06 -1.19
CA PRO A 75 -9.00 -38.19 -1.40
C PRO A 75 -8.74 -38.93 -2.73
N LEU A 76 -8.08 -38.28 -3.70
CA LEU A 76 -7.83 -38.86 -5.02
C LEU A 76 -6.78 -39.97 -4.98
N VAL A 77 -5.93 -40.03 -3.94
CA VAL A 77 -4.99 -41.13 -3.74
C VAL A 77 -5.72 -42.47 -3.69
N PHE A 78 -6.85 -42.55 -2.98
CA PHE A 78 -7.66 -43.77 -2.88
C PHE A 78 -8.42 -44.06 -4.17
N MET A 79 -8.92 -43.03 -4.86
CA MET A 79 -9.61 -43.20 -6.15
C MET A 79 -8.66 -43.75 -7.22
N ARG A 80 -7.41 -43.27 -7.26
CA ARG A 80 -6.36 -43.78 -8.17
C ARG A 80 -6.07 -45.25 -7.93
N ALA A 81 -5.94 -45.66 -6.67
CA ALA A 81 -5.74 -47.07 -6.31
C ALA A 81 -6.95 -47.94 -6.70
N SER A 82 -8.17 -47.48 -6.37
CA SER A 82 -9.42 -48.19 -6.70
C SER A 82 -9.60 -48.36 -8.22
N MET A 83 -9.18 -47.38 -9.03
CA MET A 83 -9.23 -47.49 -10.49
C MET A 83 -8.38 -48.64 -11.03
N ALA A 84 -7.17 -48.85 -10.49
CA ALA A 84 -6.31 -49.95 -10.90
C ALA A 84 -6.95 -51.31 -10.55
N GLU A 85 -7.56 -51.41 -9.36
CA GLU A 85 -8.26 -52.62 -8.93
C GLU A 85 -9.47 -52.96 -9.81
N GLU A 86 -10.22 -51.96 -10.28
CA GLU A 86 -11.36 -52.17 -11.18
C GLU A 86 -10.94 -52.67 -12.57
N VAL A 87 -9.78 -52.22 -13.07
CA VAL A 87 -9.19 -52.72 -14.32
C VAL A 87 -8.78 -54.18 -14.16
N ASP A 88 -8.03 -54.52 -13.10
CA ASP A 88 -7.66 -55.90 -12.77
C ASP A 88 -8.88 -56.80 -12.59
N GLY A 89 -9.95 -56.25 -11.99
CA GLY A 89 -11.22 -56.93 -11.81
C GLY A 89 -11.94 -57.24 -13.13
N LEU A 90 -11.71 -56.43 -14.16
CA LEU A 90 -12.28 -56.57 -15.50
C LEU A 90 -11.70 -57.78 -16.23
N GLU A 91 -10.39 -58.00 -16.12
CA GLU A 91 -9.68 -59.14 -16.73
C GLU A 91 -10.23 -60.49 -16.27
N ARG A 92 -10.76 -60.55 -15.04
CA ARG A 92 -11.32 -61.76 -14.44
C ARG A 92 -12.78 -62.02 -14.84
N LYS A 93 -13.44 -61.10 -15.56
CA LYS A 93 -14.86 -61.27 -15.94
C LYS A 93 -14.97 -62.07 -17.25
N THR A 94 -15.74 -63.15 -17.22
CA THR A 94 -15.88 -64.08 -18.37
C THR A 94 -17.17 -63.90 -19.16
N THR A 95 -18.16 -63.14 -18.66
CA THR A 95 -19.45 -62.98 -19.35
C THR A 95 -19.62 -61.57 -19.95
N PRO A 96 -20.10 -61.46 -21.20
CA PRO A 96 -20.28 -60.15 -21.86
C PRO A 96 -21.18 -59.17 -21.10
N LYS A 97 -22.18 -59.68 -20.37
CA LYS A 97 -23.05 -58.85 -19.52
C LYS A 97 -22.27 -58.21 -18.37
N LYS A 98 -21.41 -58.97 -17.67
CA LYS A 98 -20.59 -58.46 -16.56
C LYS A 98 -19.51 -57.51 -17.06
N LEU A 99 -18.85 -57.83 -18.18
CA LEU A 99 -17.86 -56.96 -18.81
C LEU A 99 -18.42 -55.57 -19.13
N ARG A 100 -19.59 -55.49 -19.80
CA ARG A 100 -20.22 -54.20 -20.14
C ARG A 100 -20.64 -53.40 -18.91
N ALA A 101 -21.12 -54.06 -17.86
CA ALA A 101 -21.52 -53.39 -16.63
C ALA A 101 -20.30 -52.82 -15.89
N SER A 102 -19.25 -53.63 -15.69
CA SER A 102 -17.99 -53.18 -15.06
C SER A 102 -17.30 -52.09 -15.87
N TYR A 103 -17.30 -52.18 -17.20
CA TYR A 103 -16.71 -51.14 -18.05
C TYR A 103 -17.43 -49.80 -17.94
N ARG A 104 -18.77 -49.78 -17.89
CA ARG A 104 -19.52 -48.54 -17.66
C ARG A 104 -19.18 -47.92 -16.31
N PHE A 105 -19.15 -48.73 -15.25
CA PHE A 105 -18.73 -48.27 -13.93
C PHE A 105 -17.30 -47.72 -13.92
N LEU A 106 -16.36 -48.40 -14.58
CA LEU A 106 -14.98 -47.93 -14.72
C LEU A 106 -14.92 -46.57 -15.43
N VAL A 107 -15.69 -46.38 -16.50
CA VAL A 107 -15.74 -45.11 -17.24
C VAL A 107 -16.32 -43.99 -16.37
N ASP A 108 -17.39 -44.24 -15.63
CA ASP A 108 -17.99 -43.24 -14.73
C ASP A 108 -16.97 -42.83 -13.64
N ARG A 109 -16.30 -43.80 -13.03
CA ARG A 109 -15.25 -43.53 -12.02
C ARG A 109 -14.01 -42.84 -12.60
N ALA A 110 -13.63 -43.17 -13.83
CA ALA A 110 -12.54 -42.49 -14.53
C ALA A 110 -12.87 -41.01 -14.80
N ALA A 111 -14.11 -40.72 -15.19
CA ALA A 111 -14.57 -39.35 -15.40
C ALA A 111 -14.60 -38.55 -14.07
N GLU A 112 -15.05 -39.16 -12.97
CA GLU A 112 -14.99 -38.55 -11.64
C GLU A 112 -13.55 -38.26 -11.20
N LEU A 113 -12.63 -39.22 -11.36
CA LEU A 113 -11.21 -39.01 -11.05
C LEU A 113 -10.62 -37.88 -11.89
N ALA A 114 -10.87 -37.86 -13.20
CA ALA A 114 -10.37 -36.81 -14.09
C ALA A 114 -10.90 -35.43 -13.70
N ALA A 115 -12.17 -35.31 -13.33
CA ALA A 115 -12.74 -34.07 -12.81
C ALA A 115 -12.06 -33.64 -11.50
N GLY A 116 -11.82 -34.60 -10.60
CA GLY A 116 -11.07 -34.40 -9.35
C GLY A 116 -9.65 -33.89 -9.57
N GLU A 117 -8.89 -34.50 -10.48
CA GLU A 117 -7.50 -34.11 -10.80
C GLU A 117 -7.43 -32.68 -11.37
N VAL A 118 -8.34 -32.33 -12.28
CA VAL A 118 -8.42 -30.97 -12.83
C VAL A 118 -8.77 -29.96 -11.74
N GLN A 119 -9.72 -30.29 -10.86
CA GLN A 119 -10.08 -29.41 -9.76
C GLN A 119 -8.95 -29.28 -8.73
N GLY A 120 -8.27 -30.37 -8.41
CA GLY A 120 -7.10 -30.38 -7.52
C GLY A 120 -6.00 -29.45 -8.03
N TYR A 121 -5.64 -29.57 -9.31
CA TYR A 121 -4.66 -28.68 -9.93
C TYR A 121 -5.08 -27.19 -9.89
N ARG A 122 -6.36 -26.89 -10.13
CA ARG A 122 -6.88 -25.51 -10.03
C ARG A 122 -6.77 -24.98 -8.61
N ASN A 123 -7.19 -25.77 -7.62
CA ASN A 123 -7.09 -25.41 -6.21
C ASN A 123 -5.63 -25.17 -5.80
N ASP A 124 -4.69 -26.02 -6.26
CA ASP A 124 -3.26 -25.86 -5.97
C ASP A 124 -2.71 -24.56 -6.57
N ARG A 125 -3.13 -24.23 -7.80
CA ARG A 125 -2.74 -22.95 -8.42
C ARG A 125 -3.29 -21.75 -7.67
N GLU A 126 -4.57 -21.78 -7.30
CA GLU A 126 -5.21 -20.72 -6.52
C GLU A 126 -4.54 -20.57 -5.15
N ALA A 127 -4.23 -21.68 -4.48
CA ALA A 127 -3.52 -21.69 -3.21
C ALA A 127 -2.11 -21.11 -3.34
N ALA A 128 -1.36 -21.48 -4.39
CA ALA A 128 -0.03 -20.93 -4.65
C ALA A 128 -0.07 -19.42 -4.95
N GLU A 129 -1.06 -18.95 -5.70
CA GLU A 129 -1.26 -17.52 -5.96
C GLU A 129 -1.65 -16.76 -4.68
N HIS A 130 -2.54 -17.34 -3.87
CA HIS A 130 -2.90 -16.79 -2.57
C HIS A 130 -1.67 -16.71 -1.66
N GLN A 131 -0.83 -17.75 -1.60
CA GLN A 131 0.39 -17.75 -0.80
C GLN A 131 1.38 -16.67 -1.25
N ARG A 132 1.52 -16.43 -2.56
CA ARG A 132 2.42 -15.38 -3.07
C ARG A 132 1.94 -13.96 -2.75
N THR A 133 0.62 -13.75 -2.75
CA THR A 133 0.05 -12.40 -2.60
C THR A 133 -0.36 -12.07 -1.18
N ARG A 134 -0.75 -13.08 -0.40
CA ARG A 134 -1.34 -12.98 0.93
C ARG A 134 -0.78 -14.00 1.92
N GLY A 135 0.27 -14.74 1.53
CA GLY A 135 0.97 -15.62 2.46
C GLY A 135 1.74 -14.80 3.50
N LEU A 136 2.18 -15.50 4.55
CA LEU A 136 2.87 -14.89 5.69
C LEU A 136 4.06 -14.02 5.28
N GLU A 137 4.89 -14.50 4.36
CA GLU A 137 6.06 -13.76 3.88
C GLU A 137 5.64 -12.48 3.15
N ALA A 138 4.64 -12.55 2.28
CA ALA A 138 4.10 -11.39 1.57
C ALA A 138 3.50 -10.35 2.55
N CYS A 139 2.81 -10.81 3.61
CA CYS A 139 2.29 -9.93 4.65
C CYS A 139 3.42 -9.27 5.47
N ARG A 140 4.49 -10.00 5.80
CA ARG A 140 5.67 -9.44 6.48
C ARG A 140 6.38 -8.41 5.62
N GLU A 141 6.55 -8.68 4.34
CA GLU A 141 7.12 -7.71 3.39
C GLU A 141 6.21 -6.47 3.21
N ALA A 142 4.89 -6.63 3.25
CA ALA A 142 3.96 -5.53 3.23
C ALA A 142 4.08 -4.64 4.49
N GLU A 143 4.17 -5.25 5.68
CA GLU A 143 4.40 -4.51 6.94
C GLU A 143 5.73 -3.75 6.89
N GLN A 144 6.82 -4.39 6.48
CA GLN A 144 8.13 -3.75 6.36
C GLN A 144 8.11 -2.54 5.42
N ARG A 145 7.42 -2.66 4.28
CA ARG A 145 7.23 -1.53 3.35
C ARG A 145 6.40 -0.41 3.97
N ALA A 146 5.34 -0.75 4.70
CA ALA A 146 4.50 0.24 5.37
C ALA A 146 5.27 1.00 6.47
N VAL A 147 6.12 0.31 7.24
CA VAL A 147 7.02 0.95 8.21
C VAL A 147 7.97 1.92 7.51
N ALA A 148 8.64 1.47 6.44
CA ALA A 148 9.55 2.33 5.67
C ALA A 148 8.84 3.55 5.06
N ASN A 149 7.61 3.38 4.58
CA ASN A 149 6.79 4.48 4.06
C ASN A 149 6.43 5.49 5.16
N LEU A 150 6.06 5.02 6.36
CA LEU A 150 5.77 5.88 7.50
C LEU A 150 7.00 6.70 7.91
N GLU A 151 8.17 6.06 8.00
CA GLU A 151 9.43 6.75 8.31
C GLU A 151 9.74 7.82 7.25
N ALA A 152 9.56 7.50 5.97
CA ALA A 152 9.76 8.45 4.87
C ALA A 152 8.76 9.62 4.92
N ALA A 153 7.49 9.37 5.25
CA ALA A 153 6.46 10.39 5.40
C ALA A 153 6.75 11.33 6.60
N GLN A 154 7.18 10.78 7.73
CA GLN A 154 7.59 11.55 8.90
C GLN A 154 8.82 12.42 8.59
N ALA A 155 9.83 11.86 7.92
CA ALA A 155 11.01 12.61 7.49
C ALA A 155 10.63 13.74 6.51
N MET A 156 9.67 13.50 5.61
CA MET A 156 9.13 14.55 4.73
C MET A 156 8.43 15.65 5.54
N GLN A 157 7.54 15.29 6.47
CA GLN A 157 6.84 16.26 7.32
C GLN A 157 7.83 17.13 8.09
N GLU A 158 8.89 16.53 8.63
CA GLU A 158 9.92 17.27 9.34
C GLU A 158 10.66 18.26 8.43
N ARG A 159 11.02 17.85 7.20
CA ARG A 159 11.62 18.78 6.22
C ARG A 159 10.70 19.96 5.90
N VAL A 160 9.39 19.76 5.81
CA VAL A 160 8.43 20.86 5.60
C VAL A 160 8.40 21.81 6.80
N ARG A 161 8.38 21.26 8.04
CA ARG A 161 8.44 22.07 9.26
C ARG A 161 9.75 22.87 9.37
N VAL A 162 10.88 22.26 9.05
CA VAL A 162 12.18 22.94 9.03
C VAL A 162 12.20 24.08 7.99
N ALA A 163 11.58 23.89 6.82
CA ALA A 163 11.46 24.93 5.81
C ALA A 163 10.59 26.11 6.29
N GLU A 164 9.46 25.81 6.94
CA GLU A 164 8.60 26.83 7.57
C GLU A 164 9.36 27.60 8.66
N GLN A 165 10.06 26.89 9.55
CA GLN A 165 10.83 27.49 10.63
C GLN A 165 11.94 28.39 10.07
N SER A 166 12.64 27.97 9.02
CA SER A 166 13.66 28.78 8.35
C SER A 166 13.07 30.08 7.79
N ALA A 167 11.85 30.04 7.25
CA ALA A 167 11.16 31.23 6.77
C ALA A 167 10.77 32.18 7.93
N ARG A 168 10.31 31.61 9.06
CA ARG A 168 10.01 32.39 10.29
C ARG A 168 11.27 33.05 10.86
N ASP A 169 12.37 32.32 10.93
CA ASP A 169 13.66 32.83 11.40
C ASP A 169 14.16 33.96 10.48
N GLY A 170 14.02 33.79 9.17
CA GLY A 170 14.32 34.82 8.18
C GLY A 170 13.50 36.09 8.39
N LEU A 171 12.19 35.97 8.62
CA LEU A 171 11.31 37.09 8.94
C LEU A 171 11.75 37.79 10.24
N ALA A 172 12.07 37.04 11.30
CA ALA A 172 12.53 37.59 12.57
C ALA A 172 13.84 38.39 12.41
N VAL A 173 14.80 37.86 11.64
CA VAL A 173 16.05 38.57 11.33
C VAL A 173 15.79 39.84 10.53
N MET A 174 14.91 39.79 9.54
CA MET A 174 14.54 40.96 8.73
C MET A 174 13.92 42.05 9.59
N VAL A 175 12.93 41.72 10.42
CA VAL A 175 12.27 42.65 11.35
C VAL A 175 13.29 43.30 12.28
N ARG A 176 14.14 42.51 12.93
CA ARG A 176 15.20 43.03 13.82
C ARG A 176 16.13 44.01 13.10
N LYS A 177 16.56 43.69 11.87
CA LYS A 177 17.46 44.56 11.09
C LYS A 177 16.80 45.88 10.69
N ILE A 178 15.50 45.87 10.41
CA ILE A 178 14.74 47.09 10.11
C ILE A 178 14.59 47.92 11.39
N GLU A 179 14.28 47.31 12.52
CA GLU A 179 14.19 47.98 13.82
C GLU A 179 15.54 48.57 14.29
N GLU A 180 16.67 47.90 13.99
CA GLU A 180 18.03 48.39 14.28
C GLU A 180 18.48 49.53 13.36
N ALA A 181 17.84 49.69 12.20
CA ALA A 181 18.17 50.71 11.20
C ALA A 181 17.38 52.03 11.39
N VAL A 182 16.34 52.01 12.23
CA VAL A 182 15.50 53.16 12.64
C VAL A 182 16.04 53.78 13.92
#